data_AF-A0A6N8CT04-F1
#
_entry.id   AF-A0A6N8CT04-F1
#
_cell.length_a   1.000
_cell.length_b   1.000
_cell.length_c   1.000
_cell.angle_alpha   90.00
_cell.angle_beta   90.00
_cell.angle_gamma   90.00
#
_symmetry.space_group_name_H-M   'P 1'
#
loop_
_entity.id
_entity.type
_entity.pdbx_description
1 polymer ?
#
loop_
_entity_poly.entity_id
_entity_poly.type
_entity_poly.pdbx_seq_one_letter_code
_entity_poly.pdbx_strand_id
1 'polypeptide(L)' 'MALDNQKETKSSEVAEKSYDVNDYKSHSEVEKGLATTHEQVSDTFVEGTIDGVMEDVDGKDIPLKRKGLNKGNV' A
#
# COMPACT_ATOMS: atom_id res chain seq x y z
N MET A 1 -17.10 -23.28 -20.49
CA MET A 1 -16.77 -22.55 -21.74
C MET A 1 -17.16 -21.08 -21.70
N ALA A 2 -18.43 -20.67 -21.56
CA ALA A 2 -18.78 -19.23 -21.53
C ALA A 2 -18.33 -18.48 -20.25
N LEU A 3 -18.24 -19.17 -19.12
CA LEU A 3 -17.78 -18.60 -17.84
C LEU A 3 -16.24 -18.44 -17.78
N ASP A 4 -15.51 -19.31 -18.48
CA ASP A 4 -14.04 -19.32 -18.48
C ASP A 4 -13.49 -18.13 -19.27
N ASN A 5 -14.10 -17.81 -20.42
CA ASN A 5 -13.73 -16.63 -21.22
C ASN A 5 -13.94 -15.31 -20.48
N GLN A 6 -14.96 -15.18 -19.61
CA GLN A 6 -15.18 -13.95 -18.84
C GLN A 6 -14.18 -13.75 -17.70
N LYS A 7 -13.54 -14.84 -17.24
CA LYS A 7 -12.54 -14.78 -16.17
C LYS A 7 -11.17 -14.36 -16.72
N GLU A 8 -10.81 -14.88 -17.89
CA GLU A 8 -9.62 -14.48 -18.65
C GLU A 8 -9.64 -12.98 -19.00
N THR A 9 -10.79 -12.46 -19.48
CA THR A 9 -10.90 -11.03 -19.88
C THR A 9 -10.70 -10.07 -18.71
N LYS A 10 -11.21 -10.39 -17.52
CA LYS A 10 -11.02 -9.56 -16.32
C LYS A 10 -9.59 -9.62 -15.80
N SER A 11 -8.91 -10.76 -15.95
CA SER A 11 -7.51 -10.90 -15.54
C SER A 11 -6.57 -10.10 -16.44
N SER A 12 -6.82 -10.10 -17.76
CA SER A 12 -6.08 -9.27 -18.72
C SER A 12 -6.29 -7.78 -18.44
N GLU A 13 -7.54 -7.37 -18.17
CA GLU A 13 -7.87 -5.97 -17.86
C GLU A 13 -7.11 -5.44 -16.64
N VAL A 14 -6.82 -6.28 -15.64
CA VAL A 14 -6.01 -5.90 -14.46
C VAL A 14 -4.52 -5.90 -14.78
N ALA A 15 -4.02 -6.89 -15.52
CA ALA A 15 -2.61 -7.03 -15.83
C ALA A 15 -2.07 -5.94 -16.79
N GLU A 16 -2.96 -5.33 -17.57
CA GLU A 16 -2.61 -4.30 -18.55
C GLU A 16 -2.62 -2.87 -17.97
N LYS A 17 -3.16 -2.67 -16.77
CA LYS A 17 -3.32 -1.33 -16.17
C LYS A 17 -1.97 -0.82 -15.66
N SER A 18 -1.63 0.40 -16.07
CA SER A 18 -0.51 1.16 -15.53
C SER A 18 -1.01 2.23 -14.57
N TYR A 19 -0.12 2.71 -13.70
CA TYR A 19 -0.45 3.80 -12.79
C TYR A 19 -0.75 5.11 -13.54
N ASP A 20 -1.87 5.76 -13.20
CA ASP A 20 -2.18 7.16 -13.51
C ASP A 20 -2.59 7.88 -12.21
N VAL A 21 -2.11 9.11 -12.01
CA VAL A 21 -2.43 9.91 -10.82
C VAL A 21 -3.92 10.23 -10.68
N ASN A 22 -4.65 10.31 -11.79
CA ASN A 22 -6.08 10.63 -11.79
C ASN A 22 -6.94 9.44 -11.35
N ASP A 23 -6.38 8.22 -11.35
CA ASP A 23 -7.09 6.98 -11.01
C ASP A 23 -7.52 6.88 -9.54
N TYR A 24 -7.02 7.78 -8.69
CA TYR A 24 -7.56 7.97 -7.34
C TYR A 24 -9.08 8.26 -7.35
N LYS A 25 -9.58 8.86 -8.44
CA LYS A 25 -11.01 9.15 -8.66
C LYS A 25 -11.73 8.07 -9.48
N SER A 26 -11.04 7.02 -9.90
CA SER A 26 -11.65 5.96 -10.69
C SER A 26 -12.76 5.22 -9.92
N HIS A 27 -13.69 4.67 -10.68
CA HIS A 27 -14.71 3.75 -10.19
C HIS A 27 -14.19 2.29 -10.13
N SER A 28 -13.04 2.00 -10.75
CA SER A 28 -12.37 0.70 -10.65
C SER A 28 -11.58 0.61 -9.35
N GLU A 29 -11.83 -0.45 -8.58
CA GLU A 29 -11.12 -0.72 -7.32
C GLU A 29 -9.62 -0.95 -7.54
N VAL A 30 -9.25 -1.63 -8.62
CA VAL A 30 -7.85 -1.94 -8.94
C VAL A 30 -7.07 -0.67 -9.26
N GLU A 31 -7.64 0.21 -10.10
CA GLU A 31 -7.02 1.49 -10.47
C GLU A 31 -6.85 2.38 -9.25
N LYS A 32 -7.90 2.50 -8.43
CA LYS A 32 -7.85 3.26 -7.19
C LYS A 32 -6.81 2.72 -6.21
N GLY A 33 -6.73 1.39 -6.07
CA GLY A 33 -5.75 0.72 -5.22
C GLY A 33 -4.31 0.95 -5.70
N LEU A 34 -4.07 0.86 -7.01
CA LEU A 34 -2.77 1.13 -7.61
C LEU A 34 -2.36 2.60 -7.39
N ALA A 35 -3.28 3.54 -7.59
CA ALA A 35 -3.01 4.97 -7.35
C ALA A 35 -2.71 5.27 -5.87
N THR A 36 -3.53 4.71 -4.96
CA THR A 36 -3.37 4.90 -3.51
C THR A 36 -2.03 4.36 -3.01
N THR A 37 -1.61 3.17 -3.47
CA THR A 37 -0.33 2.59 -3.05
C THR A 37 0.87 3.36 -3.62
N HIS A 38 0.75 3.92 -4.82
CA HIS A 38 1.79 4.79 -5.38
C HIS A 38 1.97 6.09 -4.58
N GLU A 39 0.85 6.68 -4.13
CA GLU A 39 0.86 7.83 -3.22
C GLU A 39 1.51 7.47 -1.88
N GLN A 40 1.09 6.39 -1.22
CA GLN A 40 1.69 5.93 0.04
C GLN A 40 3.21 5.70 -0.05
N VAL A 41 3.69 5.13 -1.17
CA VAL A 41 5.12 4.94 -1.41
C VAL A 41 5.83 6.27 -1.60
N SER A 42 5.22 7.20 -2.34
CA SER A 42 5.77 8.54 -2.58
C SER A 42 5.85 9.36 -1.30
N ASP A 43 4.78 9.34 -0.50
CA ASP A 43 4.73 10.00 0.81
C ASP A 43 5.81 9.46 1.74
N THR A 44 5.95 8.12 1.81
CA THR A 44 7.01 7.50 2.62
C THR A 44 8.42 7.90 2.12
N PHE A 45 8.60 8.06 0.81
CA PHE A 45 9.89 8.47 0.24
C PHE A 45 10.23 9.93 0.52
N VAL A 46 9.22 10.82 0.47
CA VAL A 46 9.42 12.27 0.61
C VAL A 46 9.36 12.72 2.08
N GLU A 47 8.36 12.29 2.82
CA GLU A 47 8.11 12.67 4.22
C GLU A 47 8.83 11.76 5.22
N GLY A 48 9.17 10.53 4.81
CA GLY A 48 9.70 9.50 5.69
C GLY A 48 8.60 8.67 6.36
N THR A 49 8.98 7.88 7.36
CA THR A 49 8.06 7.04 8.13
C THR A 49 7.61 7.73 9.41
N ILE A 50 6.33 7.61 9.78
CA ILE A 50 5.86 7.95 11.13
C ILE A 50 6.27 6.81 12.06
N ASP A 51 7.51 6.84 12.50
CA ASP A 51 7.99 5.91 13.52
C ASP A 51 7.53 6.43 14.89
N GLY A 52 6.68 5.64 15.56
CA GLY A 52 6.24 5.97 16.91
C GLY A 52 7.43 5.94 17.86
N VAL A 53 7.80 7.09 18.43
CA VAL A 53 8.82 7.22 19.49
C VAL A 53 8.16 7.78 20.75
N MET A 54 8.66 7.34 21.91
CA MET A 54 8.34 7.92 23.22
C MET A 54 9.59 8.58 23.77
N GLU A 55 9.49 9.84 24.20
CA GLU A 55 10.58 10.52 24.88
C GLU A 55 10.60 10.10 26.37
N ASP A 56 11.75 9.66 26.87
CA ASP A 56 11.95 9.40 28.32
C ASP A 56 12.12 10.71 29.10
N VAL A 57 12.05 10.65 30.44
CA VAL A 57 12.26 11.81 31.34
C VAL A 57 13.62 12.48 31.16
N ASP A 58 14.59 11.75 30.62
CA ASP A 58 15.94 12.23 30.27
C ASP A 58 16.05 12.80 28.83
N GLY A 59 14.93 12.93 28.11
CA GLY A 59 14.88 13.48 26.75
C GLY A 59 15.40 12.54 25.65
N LYS A 60 15.37 11.23 25.91
CA LYS A 60 15.85 10.21 24.95
C LYS A 60 14.67 9.57 24.21
N ASP A 61 14.77 9.51 22.89
CA ASP A 61 13.80 8.82 22.05
C ASP A 61 13.90 7.29 22.23
N ILE A 62 12.81 6.69 22.66
CA ILE A 62 12.61 5.25 22.78
C ILE A 62 11.63 4.82 21.67
N PRO A 63 12.08 4.03 20.68
CA PRO A 63 11.19 3.50 19.65
C PRO A 63 10.07 2.64 20.26
N LEU A 64 8.82 2.95 19.93
CA LEU A 64 7.67 2.16 20.33
C LEU A 64 7.76 0.80 19.61
N LYS A 65 7.78 -0.28 20.40
CA LYS A 65 7.72 -1.63 19.86
C LYS A 65 6.36 -1.84 19.19
N ARG A 66 6.35 -1.99 17.86
CA ARG A 66 5.17 -2.40 17.10
C ARG A 66 4.78 -3.83 17.49
N LYS A 67 3.89 -4.00 18.46
CA LYS A 67 3.34 -5.30 18.85
C LYS A 67 2.31 -5.73 17.80
N GLY A 68 2.78 -6.45 16.77
CA GLY A 68 1.94 -6.96 15.68
C GLY A 68 2.70 -7.60 14.53
N LEU A 69 3.98 -7.24 14.31
CA LEU A 69 4.87 -7.98 13.42
C LEU A 69 5.62 -9.04 14.24
N ASN A 70 4.94 -10.15 14.55
CA ASN A 70 5.64 -11.38 14.87
C ASN A 70 6.46 -11.77 13.63
N LYS A 71 7.73 -11.37 13.58
CA LYS A 71 8.75 -11.99 12.71
C LYS A 71 9.16 -13.34 13.30
N GLY A 72 8.16 -14.21 13.52
CA GLY A 72 8.34 -15.58 13.98
C GLY A 72 8.08 -16.53 12.83
N ASN A 73 9.17 -17.07 12.30
CA ASN A 73 9.30 -18.33 11.55
C ASN A 73 8.96 -18.29 10.05
N VAL A 74 10.03 -18.13 9.25
CA VAL A 74 10.29 -18.99 8.08
C VAL A 74 11.40 -19.95 8.47
#